data_AF-A0A2D6MWE7-F1
#
_entry.id   AF-A0A2D6MWE7-F1
#
_cell.length_a   1.000
_cell.length_b   1.000
_cell.length_c   1.000
_cell.angle_alpha   90.00
_cell.angle_beta   90.00
_cell.angle_gamma   90.00
#
_symmetry.space_group_name_H-M   'P 1'
#
loop_
_entity.id
_entity.type
_entity.pdbx_description
1 polymer ?
#
loop_
_entity_poly.entity_id
_entity_poly.type
_entity_poly.pdbx_seq_one_letter_code
_entity_poly.pdbx_strand_id
1 'polypeptide(L)'
;MPTRIRFRLMLGLRVSLALVLLATTGCVGGAWKRALEEDTPASYYRFMREHGDSKFADEARERLEFHKLRRNPSLSGFEAFRKQFPNSPLVAELHPALEQPAFEAARALGTEAAYREFLAGFATGKMAARAEGNAAYIAAAGFGGDPARLAAFARQYSDSDFAAEALRTVEAVEARRAGRFDRVGLVLDIAASTPEA
;
A
#
# COMPACT_ATOMS: atom_id res chain seq x y z
N MET A 1 19.71 73.74 -22.61
CA MET A 1 18.86 72.54 -22.82
C MET A 1 19.68 71.25 -22.68
N PRO A 2 19.67 70.55 -21.53
CA PRO A 2 20.12 69.15 -21.51
C PRO A 2 19.25 68.28 -20.57
N THR A 3 18.08 67.81 -21.01
CA THR A 3 17.20 66.98 -20.16
C THR A 3 16.66 65.72 -20.84
N ARG A 4 16.91 65.51 -22.14
CA ARG A 4 16.30 64.41 -22.90
C ARG A 4 17.09 63.09 -22.93
N ILE A 5 18.37 63.09 -22.55
CA ILE A 5 19.24 61.90 -22.69
C ILE A 5 19.12 60.94 -21.49
N ARG A 6 18.92 61.45 -20.27
CA ARG A 6 18.82 60.61 -19.05
C ARG A 6 17.52 59.79 -18.96
N PHE A 7 16.47 60.19 -19.68
CA PHE A 7 15.17 59.51 -19.64
C PHE A 7 15.13 58.24 -20.52
N ARG A 8 15.89 58.20 -21.62
CA ARG A 8 15.96 57.02 -22.52
C ARG A 8 16.75 55.86 -21.92
N LEU A 9 17.75 56.13 -21.07
CA LEU A 9 18.59 55.10 -20.46
C LEU A 9 17.87 54.34 -19.33
N MET A 10 17.04 55.02 -18.53
CA MET A 10 16.28 54.38 -17.44
C MET A 10 15.06 53.58 -17.93
N LEU A 11 14.49 53.92 -19.09
CA LEU A 11 13.38 53.16 -19.68
C LEU A 11 13.85 51.83 -20.27
N GLY A 12 15.03 51.80 -20.91
CA GLY A 12 15.64 50.57 -21.44
C GLY A 12 15.94 49.55 -20.35
N LEU A 13 16.52 49.99 -19.21
CA LEU A 13 16.84 49.11 -18.09
C LEU A 13 15.59 48.49 -17.42
N ARG A 14 14.49 49.24 -17.33
CA ARG A 14 13.21 48.74 -16.77
C ARG A 14 12.48 47.78 -17.71
N VAL A 15 12.55 48.00 -19.02
CA VAL A 15 12.00 47.08 -20.03
C VAL A 15 12.82 45.79 -20.10
N SER A 16 14.16 45.87 -19.98
CA SER A 16 15.04 44.70 -19.91
C SER A 16 14.81 43.87 -18.64
N LEU A 17 14.60 44.49 -17.48
CA LEU A 17 14.29 43.77 -16.23
C LEU A 17 12.92 43.06 -16.30
N ALA A 18 11.92 43.70 -16.93
CA ALA A 18 10.61 43.09 -17.15
C ALA A 18 10.66 41.92 -18.16
N LEU A 19 11.46 42.00 -19.23
CA LEU A 19 11.61 40.89 -20.20
C LEU A 19 12.34 39.67 -19.61
N VAL A 20 13.31 39.87 -18.72
CA VAL A 20 13.99 38.78 -18.00
C VAL A 20 13.05 38.08 -17.02
N LEU A 21 12.14 38.82 -16.38
CA LEU A 21 11.10 38.26 -15.50
C LEU A 21 10.00 37.48 -16.24
N LEU A 22 9.68 37.82 -17.50
CA LEU A 22 8.73 37.04 -18.30
C LEU A 22 9.33 35.77 -18.90
N ALA A 23 10.61 35.78 -19.28
CA ALA A 23 11.26 34.60 -19.86
C ALA A 23 11.43 33.43 -18.86
N THR A 24 11.61 33.73 -17.57
CA THR A 24 11.79 32.71 -16.54
C THR A 24 10.51 31.95 -16.20
N THR A 25 9.34 32.58 -16.33
CA THR A 25 8.04 31.94 -16.02
C THR A 25 7.61 30.91 -17.09
N GLY A 26 7.95 31.13 -18.36
CA GLY A 26 7.65 30.20 -19.45
C GLY A 26 8.46 28.89 -19.38
N CYS A 27 9.71 28.95 -18.91
CA CYS A 27 10.57 27.77 -18.78
C CYS A 27 10.10 26.80 -17.68
N VAL A 28 9.68 27.33 -16.52
CA VAL A 28 9.24 26.50 -15.40
C VAL A 28 7.94 25.75 -15.73
N GLY A 29 6.96 26.42 -16.35
CA GLY A 29 5.70 25.77 -16.76
C GLY A 29 5.92 24.65 -17.78
N GLY A 30 6.82 24.84 -18.74
CA GLY A 30 7.19 23.80 -19.71
C GLY A 30 7.97 22.64 -19.10
N ALA A 31 8.89 22.90 -18.16
CA ALA A 31 9.57 21.85 -17.40
C ALA A 31 8.59 21.05 -16.54
N TRP A 32 7.63 21.72 -15.92
CA TRP A 32 6.58 21.08 -15.12
C TRP A 32 5.69 20.17 -15.96
N LYS A 33 5.19 20.69 -17.09
CA LYS A 33 4.38 19.90 -18.03
C LYS A 33 5.12 18.65 -18.51
N ARG A 34 6.41 18.76 -18.85
CA ARG A 34 7.23 17.60 -19.21
C ARG A 34 7.38 16.61 -18.06
N ALA A 35 7.54 17.08 -16.83
CA ALA A 35 7.61 16.19 -15.66
C ALA A 35 6.30 15.41 -15.45
N LEU A 36 5.15 16.07 -15.65
CA LEU A 36 3.83 15.44 -15.65
C LEU A 36 3.63 14.45 -16.78
N GLU A 37 4.09 14.75 -17.99
CA GLU A 37 4.00 13.85 -19.15
C GLU A 37 4.85 12.58 -18.97
N GLU A 38 6.05 12.73 -18.39
CA GLU A 38 6.91 11.58 -18.07
C GLU A 38 6.42 10.80 -16.85
N ASP A 39 5.81 11.46 -15.85
CA ASP A 39 5.31 10.90 -14.59
C ASP A 39 6.23 9.84 -13.96
N THR A 40 7.51 10.19 -13.78
CA THR A 40 8.49 9.30 -13.14
C THR A 40 9.21 10.00 -11.99
N PRO A 41 9.74 9.23 -11.00
CA PRO A 41 10.59 9.81 -9.98
C PRO A 41 11.75 10.64 -10.57
N ALA A 42 12.36 10.17 -11.65
CA ALA A 42 13.47 10.85 -12.30
C ALA A 42 13.06 12.22 -12.88
N SER A 43 11.87 12.31 -13.50
CA SER A 43 11.36 13.56 -14.07
C SER A 43 11.09 14.60 -12.98
N TYR A 44 10.49 14.19 -11.85
CA TYR A 44 10.24 15.06 -10.71
C TYR A 44 11.50 15.46 -9.95
N TYR A 45 12.49 14.56 -9.80
CA TYR A 45 13.79 14.93 -9.23
C TYR A 45 14.51 15.97 -10.09
N ARG A 46 14.50 15.79 -11.42
CA ARG A 46 15.07 16.77 -12.36
C ARG A 46 14.37 18.12 -12.23
N PHE A 47 13.04 18.12 -12.20
CA PHE A 47 12.24 19.33 -11.99
C PHE A 47 12.60 20.02 -10.66
N MET A 48 12.62 19.28 -9.55
CA MET A 48 12.91 19.83 -8.23
C MET A 48 14.34 20.36 -8.09
N ARG A 49 15.31 19.76 -8.78
CA ARG A 49 16.70 20.23 -8.80
C ARG A 49 16.84 21.58 -9.51
N GLU A 50 16.08 21.78 -10.59
CA GLU A 50 16.19 22.96 -11.45
C GLU A 50 15.20 24.08 -11.05
N HIS A 51 14.08 23.71 -10.41
CA HIS A 51 12.93 24.58 -10.13
C HIS A 51 12.30 24.33 -8.75
N GLY A 52 13.11 23.96 -7.75
CA GLY A 52 12.65 23.58 -6.40
C GLY A 52 12.07 24.70 -5.54
N ASP A 53 12.20 25.96 -5.96
CA ASP A 53 11.60 27.16 -5.36
C ASP A 53 10.33 27.62 -6.10
N SER A 54 9.94 26.90 -7.16
CA SER A 54 8.76 27.25 -7.95
C SER A 54 7.45 26.91 -7.25
N LYS A 55 6.35 27.50 -7.72
CA LYS A 55 4.99 27.19 -7.26
C LYS A 55 4.57 25.73 -7.46
N PHE A 56 5.30 24.95 -8.25
CA PHE A 56 5.02 23.53 -8.50
C PHE A 56 5.86 22.59 -7.63
N ALA A 57 6.77 23.13 -6.80
CA ALA A 57 7.70 22.32 -6.01
C ALA A 57 6.97 21.40 -5.02
N ASP A 58 5.90 21.88 -4.38
CA ASP A 58 5.12 21.07 -3.45
C ASP A 58 4.38 19.93 -4.16
N GLU A 59 3.80 20.21 -5.33
CA GLU A 59 3.12 19.21 -6.16
C GLU A 59 4.10 18.17 -6.73
N ALA A 60 5.32 18.58 -7.07
CA ALA A 60 6.39 17.68 -7.49
C ALA A 60 6.86 16.78 -6.32
N ARG A 61 6.96 17.33 -5.11
CA ARG A 61 7.29 16.56 -3.90
C ARG A 61 6.21 15.55 -3.57
N GLU A 62 4.94 15.95 -3.65
CA GLU A 62 3.79 15.07 -3.47
C GLU A 62 3.85 13.87 -4.44
N ARG A 63 4.07 14.13 -5.74
CA ARG A 63 4.19 13.04 -6.72
C ARG A 63 5.40 12.14 -6.45
N LEU A 64 6.53 12.68 -6.01
CA LEU A 64 7.68 11.86 -5.60
C LEU A 64 7.33 10.90 -4.45
N GLU A 65 6.67 11.40 -3.40
CA GLU A 65 6.25 10.55 -2.28
C GLU A 65 5.20 9.52 -2.70
N PHE A 66 4.27 9.89 -3.59
CA PHE A 66 3.31 8.96 -4.20
C PHE A 66 4.02 7.82 -4.93
N HIS A 67 4.98 8.12 -5.82
CA HIS A 67 5.72 7.09 -6.56
C HIS A 67 6.55 6.19 -5.64
N LYS A 68 7.17 6.75 -4.58
CA LYS A 68 7.89 5.96 -3.58
C LYS A 68 6.96 4.98 -2.88
N LEU A 69 5.81 5.45 -2.42
CA LEU A 69 4.83 4.61 -1.74
C LEU A 69 4.20 3.58 -2.67
N ARG A 70 3.89 3.93 -3.92
CA ARG A 70 3.37 2.98 -4.91
C ARG A 70 4.37 1.86 -5.23
N ARG A 71 5.67 2.17 -5.25
CA ARG A 71 6.73 1.17 -5.46
C ARG A 71 6.93 0.25 -4.26
N ASN A 72 6.76 0.77 -3.04
CA ASN A 72 6.89 0.01 -1.81
C ASN A 72 5.71 0.31 -0.86
N PRO A 73 4.52 -0.28 -1.13
CA PRO A 73 3.32 0.02 -0.37
C PRO A 73 3.45 -0.38 1.09
N SER A 74 3.05 0.51 1.98
CA SER A 74 3.00 0.25 3.42
C SER A 74 1.92 1.11 4.09
N LEU A 75 1.29 0.57 5.14
CA LEU A 75 0.25 1.29 5.88
C LEU A 75 0.81 2.54 6.57
N SER A 76 1.99 2.43 7.18
CA SER A 76 2.67 3.57 7.82
C SER A 76 3.10 4.63 6.81
N GLY A 77 3.58 4.23 5.63
CA GLY A 77 3.90 5.15 4.55
C GLY A 77 2.67 5.88 4.01
N PHE A 78 1.54 5.18 3.90
CA PHE A 78 0.26 5.79 3.51
C PHE A 78 -0.27 6.78 4.55
N GLU A 79 -0.19 6.44 5.83
CA GLU A 79 -0.58 7.35 6.91
C GLU A 79 0.28 8.62 6.90
N ALA A 80 1.60 8.47 6.74
CA ALA A 80 2.51 9.60 6.58
C ALA A 80 2.16 10.45 5.35
N PHE A 81 1.87 9.82 4.21
CA PHE A 81 1.45 10.51 2.98
C PHE A 81 0.16 11.31 3.20
N ARG A 82 -0.89 10.70 3.78
CA ARG A 82 -2.16 11.39 4.08
C ARG A 82 -1.99 12.54 5.05
N LYS A 83 -1.14 12.39 6.06
CA LYS A 83 -0.85 13.46 7.04
C LYS A 83 -0.13 14.63 6.37
N GLN A 84 0.79 14.34 5.46
CA GLN A 84 1.57 15.35 4.75
C GLN A 84 0.75 16.04 3.64
N PHE A 85 -0.12 15.30 2.95
CA PHE A 85 -0.92 15.76 1.82
C PHE A 85 -2.42 15.46 2.03
N PRO A 86 -3.08 16.10 3.00
CA PRO A 86 -4.44 15.73 3.43
C PRO A 86 -5.52 15.91 2.36
N ASN A 87 -5.29 16.79 1.40
CA ASN A 87 -6.22 17.09 0.30
C ASN A 87 -5.74 16.54 -1.06
N SER A 88 -4.76 15.63 -1.05
CA SER A 88 -4.19 15.06 -2.27
C SER A 88 -5.22 14.17 -2.98
N PRO A 89 -5.47 14.38 -4.29
CA PRO A 89 -6.28 13.46 -5.08
C PRO A 89 -5.61 12.09 -5.26
N LEU A 90 -4.28 12.01 -5.10
CA LEU A 90 -3.49 10.79 -5.27
C LEU A 90 -3.72 9.76 -4.15
N VAL A 91 -4.35 10.16 -3.04
CA VAL A 91 -4.70 9.25 -1.94
C VAL A 91 -5.58 8.10 -2.42
N ALA A 92 -6.56 8.40 -3.28
CA ALA A 92 -7.46 7.37 -3.82
C ALA A 92 -6.73 6.38 -4.73
N GLU A 93 -5.73 6.86 -5.48
CA GLU A 93 -4.93 6.02 -6.38
C GLU A 93 -4.01 5.05 -5.65
N LEU A 94 -3.62 5.35 -4.40
CA LEU A 94 -2.81 4.45 -3.57
C LEU A 94 -3.61 3.27 -3.02
N HIS A 95 -4.94 3.39 -2.93
CA HIS A 95 -5.78 2.41 -2.25
C HIS A 95 -5.57 0.97 -2.76
N PRO A 96 -5.60 0.66 -4.07
CA PRO A 96 -5.40 -0.71 -4.54
C PRO A 96 -4.02 -1.29 -4.19
N ALA A 97 -2.98 -0.46 -4.11
CA ALA A 97 -1.64 -0.90 -3.77
C ALA A 97 -1.50 -1.28 -2.28
N LEU A 98 -2.42 -0.82 -1.43
CA LEU A 98 -2.42 -1.07 0.01
C LEU A 98 -3.17 -2.34 0.40
N GLU A 99 -3.86 -3.00 -0.53
CA GLU A 99 -4.64 -4.18 -0.21
C GLU A 99 -3.76 -5.29 0.41
N GLN A 100 -2.66 -5.63 -0.26
CA GLN A 100 -1.75 -6.67 0.22
C GLN A 100 -1.18 -6.38 1.62
N PRO A 101 -0.54 -5.21 1.88
CA PRO A 101 -0.02 -4.93 3.22
C PRO A 101 -1.14 -4.78 4.27
N ALA A 102 -2.35 -4.34 3.89
CA ALA A 102 -3.49 -4.31 4.81
C ALA A 102 -3.94 -5.72 5.19
N PHE A 103 -4.03 -6.63 4.22
CA PHE A 103 -4.36 -8.02 4.47
C PHE A 103 -3.29 -8.70 5.34
N GLU A 104 -2.01 -8.47 5.06
CA GLU A 104 -0.90 -9.00 5.84
C GLU A 104 -0.92 -8.51 7.30
N ALA A 105 -1.26 -7.23 7.53
CA ALA A 105 -1.43 -6.70 8.87
C ALA A 105 -2.60 -7.37 9.60
N ALA A 106 -3.75 -7.54 8.94
CA ALA A 106 -4.89 -8.25 9.52
C ALA A 106 -4.55 -9.71 9.84
N ARG A 107 -3.83 -10.37 8.94
CA ARG A 107 -3.35 -11.75 9.10
C ARG A 107 -2.37 -11.90 10.26
N ALA A 108 -1.45 -10.96 10.42
CA ALA A 108 -0.49 -10.95 11.53
C ALA A 108 -1.17 -10.79 12.89
N LEU A 109 -2.25 -10.00 12.97
CA LEU A 109 -3.08 -9.90 14.17
C LEU A 109 -3.91 -11.16 14.41
N GLY A 110 -4.38 -11.81 13.35
CA GLY A 110 -5.06 -13.11 13.42
C GLY A 110 -6.38 -13.07 14.19
N THR A 111 -7.06 -11.91 14.23
CA THR A 111 -8.36 -11.75 14.90
C THR A 111 -9.48 -11.49 13.92
N GLU A 112 -10.69 -11.90 14.27
CA GLU A 112 -11.91 -11.61 13.50
C GLU A 112 -12.10 -10.10 13.29
N ALA A 113 -11.81 -9.29 14.32
CA ALA A 113 -11.88 -7.84 14.26
C ALA A 113 -10.94 -7.25 13.20
N ALA A 114 -9.69 -7.73 13.15
CA ALA A 114 -8.70 -7.24 12.19
C ALA A 114 -9.10 -7.57 10.73
N TYR A 115 -9.61 -8.77 10.47
CA TYR A 115 -10.11 -9.11 9.13
C TYR A 115 -11.36 -8.30 8.74
N ARG A 116 -12.26 -8.01 9.69
CA ARG A 116 -13.40 -7.12 9.43
C ARG A 116 -12.98 -5.70 9.10
N GLU A 117 -11.98 -5.17 9.79
CA GLU A 117 -11.42 -3.85 9.49
C GLU A 117 -10.81 -3.82 8.08
N PHE A 118 -10.04 -4.85 7.72
CA PHE A 118 -9.55 -5.02 6.34
C PHE A 118 -10.71 -5.04 5.33
N LEU A 119 -11.75 -5.83 5.56
CA LEU A 119 -12.91 -5.95 4.67
C LEU A 119 -13.69 -4.64 4.54
N ALA A 120 -13.74 -3.80 5.57
CA ALA A 120 -14.37 -2.48 5.48
C ALA A 120 -13.68 -1.56 4.47
N GLY A 121 -12.36 -1.73 4.26
CA GLY A 121 -11.59 -0.98 3.26
C GLY A 121 -11.46 -1.68 1.90
N PHE A 122 -11.52 -3.02 1.86
CA PHE A 122 -11.13 -3.82 0.69
C PHE A 122 -12.17 -4.89 0.31
N ALA A 123 -13.47 -4.64 0.53
CA ALA A 123 -14.55 -5.61 0.32
C ALA A 123 -14.61 -6.26 -1.08
N THR A 124 -14.14 -5.57 -2.12
CA THR A 124 -14.15 -6.06 -3.51
C THR A 124 -12.75 -6.39 -4.05
N GLY A 125 -11.74 -6.37 -3.19
CA GLY A 125 -10.35 -6.62 -3.55
C GLY A 125 -10.02 -8.11 -3.72
N LYS A 126 -8.82 -8.40 -4.22
CA LYS A 126 -8.33 -9.77 -4.49
C LYS A 126 -8.21 -10.63 -3.23
N MET A 127 -8.02 -10.00 -2.06
CA MET A 127 -7.85 -10.66 -0.76
C MET A 127 -9.16 -10.73 0.04
N ALA A 128 -10.25 -10.13 -0.45
CA ALA A 128 -11.53 -10.06 0.25
C ALA A 128 -12.08 -11.44 0.60
N ALA A 129 -12.20 -12.35 -0.38
CA ALA A 129 -12.74 -13.69 -0.15
C ALA A 129 -11.90 -14.50 0.87
N ARG A 130 -10.58 -14.38 0.79
CA ARG A 130 -9.66 -15.01 1.76
C ARG A 130 -9.84 -14.43 3.16
N ALA A 131 -9.93 -13.11 3.31
CA ALA A 131 -10.17 -12.45 4.59
C ALA A 131 -11.54 -12.79 5.19
N GLU A 132 -12.57 -12.88 4.36
CA GLU A 132 -13.92 -13.29 4.77
C GLU A 132 -13.90 -14.71 5.37
N GLY A 133 -13.28 -15.65 4.67
CA GLY A 133 -13.11 -17.01 5.18
C GLY A 133 -12.30 -17.06 6.47
N ASN A 134 -11.22 -16.30 6.56
CA ASN A 134 -10.42 -16.22 7.78
C ASN A 134 -11.21 -15.65 8.96
N ALA A 135 -11.98 -14.58 8.74
CA ALA A 135 -12.87 -14.01 9.74
C ALA A 135 -13.92 -15.04 10.21
N ALA A 136 -14.58 -15.71 9.27
CA ALA A 136 -15.61 -16.70 9.56
C ALA A 136 -15.08 -17.88 10.38
N TYR A 137 -13.88 -18.37 10.07
CA TYR A 137 -13.24 -19.46 10.83
C TYR A 137 -12.95 -19.05 12.28
N ILE A 138 -12.39 -17.85 12.49
CA ILE A 138 -12.05 -17.33 13.81
C ILE A 138 -13.33 -17.05 14.62
N ALA A 139 -14.34 -16.45 14.00
CA ALA A 139 -15.65 -16.20 14.59
C ALA A 139 -16.30 -17.48 15.14
N ALA A 140 -16.16 -18.56 14.38
CA ALA A 140 -16.68 -19.87 14.76
C ALA A 140 -15.79 -20.63 15.75
N ALA A 141 -14.70 -20.03 16.24
CA ALA A 141 -13.68 -20.67 17.10
C ALA A 141 -13.20 -22.02 16.51
N GLY A 142 -12.90 -22.03 15.19
CA GLY A 142 -12.48 -23.24 14.48
C GLY A 142 -13.55 -24.33 14.43
N PHE A 143 -14.82 -23.95 14.55
CA PHE A 143 -15.99 -24.83 14.55
C PHE A 143 -15.94 -25.90 15.65
N GLY A 144 -15.14 -25.70 16.71
CA GLY A 144 -14.93 -26.67 17.77
C GLY A 144 -14.34 -28.00 17.29
N GLY A 145 -13.71 -28.04 16.11
CA GLY A 145 -13.19 -29.27 15.53
C GLY A 145 -14.25 -30.20 14.91
N ASP A 146 -15.49 -29.75 14.75
CA ASP A 146 -16.54 -30.55 14.13
C ASP A 146 -16.23 -30.82 12.64
N PRO A 147 -16.01 -32.10 12.24
CA PRO A 147 -15.59 -32.42 10.88
C PRO A 147 -16.66 -32.06 9.83
N ALA A 148 -17.95 -32.17 10.14
CA ALA A 148 -18.99 -31.84 9.18
C ALA A 148 -19.01 -30.32 8.89
N ARG A 149 -18.85 -29.51 9.94
CA ARG A 149 -18.79 -28.04 9.82
C ARG A 149 -17.48 -27.59 9.17
N LEU A 150 -16.36 -28.21 9.50
CA LEU A 150 -15.06 -27.93 8.86
C LEU A 150 -15.06 -28.27 7.37
N ALA A 151 -15.66 -29.40 6.98
CA ALA A 151 -15.81 -29.76 5.57
C ALA A 151 -16.70 -28.76 4.82
N ALA A 152 -17.80 -28.30 5.43
CA ALA A 152 -18.66 -27.27 4.86
C ALA A 152 -17.93 -25.94 4.70
N PHE A 153 -17.20 -25.51 5.74
CA PHE A 153 -16.36 -24.32 5.72
C PHE A 153 -15.33 -24.36 4.59
N ALA A 154 -14.55 -25.44 4.47
CA ALA A 154 -13.50 -25.53 3.47
C ALA A 154 -14.04 -25.52 2.03
N ARG A 155 -15.26 -26.03 1.80
CA ARG A 155 -15.94 -25.92 0.50
C ARG A 155 -16.42 -24.51 0.21
N GLN A 156 -16.97 -23.82 1.21
CA GLN A 156 -17.51 -22.47 1.04
C GLN A 156 -16.40 -21.42 0.90
N TYR A 157 -15.32 -21.57 1.67
CA TYR A 157 -14.22 -20.62 1.76
C TYR A 157 -12.91 -21.26 1.32
N SER A 158 -12.86 -21.76 0.09
CA SER A 158 -11.67 -22.45 -0.47
C SER A 158 -10.40 -21.60 -0.45
N ASP A 159 -10.55 -20.27 -0.48
CA ASP A 159 -9.43 -19.34 -0.52
C ASP A 159 -8.89 -18.97 0.88
N SER A 160 -9.59 -19.36 1.95
CA SER A 160 -9.16 -19.11 3.33
C SER A 160 -7.84 -19.81 3.65
N ASP A 161 -7.01 -19.16 4.46
CA ASP A 161 -5.79 -19.75 5.00
C ASP A 161 -6.07 -21.00 5.87
N PHE A 162 -7.29 -21.14 6.39
CA PHE A 162 -7.70 -22.26 7.24
C PHE A 162 -8.37 -23.41 6.48
N ALA A 163 -8.68 -23.26 5.19
CA ALA A 163 -9.44 -24.27 4.43
C ALA A 163 -8.70 -25.61 4.35
N ALA A 164 -7.40 -25.57 4.06
CA ALA A 164 -6.57 -26.78 3.97
C ALA A 164 -6.42 -27.51 5.32
N GLU A 165 -6.25 -26.77 6.42
CA GLU A 165 -6.16 -27.35 7.76
C GLU A 165 -7.50 -27.94 8.22
N ALA A 166 -8.61 -27.27 7.89
CA ALA A 166 -9.94 -27.78 8.13
C ALA A 166 -10.16 -29.14 7.44
N LEU A 167 -9.76 -29.28 6.16
CA LEU A 167 -9.83 -30.56 5.44
C LEU A 167 -8.96 -31.65 6.07
N ARG A 168 -7.72 -31.33 6.46
CA ARG A 168 -6.84 -32.28 7.16
C ARG A 168 -7.46 -32.78 8.47
N THR A 169 -8.12 -31.89 9.22
CA THR A 169 -8.81 -32.26 10.46
C THR A 169 -9.96 -33.22 10.17
N VAL A 170 -10.73 -33.01 9.10
CA VAL A 170 -11.80 -33.92 8.66
C VAL A 170 -11.25 -35.31 8.38
N GLU A 171 -10.19 -35.39 7.56
CA GLU A 171 -9.54 -36.65 7.19
C GLU A 171 -9.02 -37.40 8.42
N ALA A 172 -8.39 -36.69 9.37
CA ALA A 172 -7.88 -37.29 10.60
C ALA A 172 -8.99 -37.88 11.48
N VAL A 173 -10.11 -37.18 11.64
CA VAL A 173 -11.26 -37.66 12.42
C VAL A 173 -11.91 -38.87 11.75
N GLU A 174 -12.05 -38.86 10.42
CA GLU A 174 -12.59 -39.99 9.66
C GLU A 174 -11.69 -41.23 9.74
N ALA A 175 -10.37 -41.06 9.62
CA ALA A 175 -9.41 -42.16 9.76
C ALA A 175 -9.51 -42.83 11.14
N ARG A 176 -9.66 -42.04 12.20
CA ARG A 176 -9.87 -42.54 13.57
C ARG A 176 -11.19 -43.31 13.69
N ARG A 177 -12.29 -42.76 13.16
CA ARG A 177 -13.62 -43.42 13.20
C ARG A 177 -13.65 -44.73 12.42
N ALA A 178 -12.90 -44.81 11.33
CA ALA A 178 -12.76 -46.02 10.53
C ALA A 178 -11.88 -47.10 11.19
N GLY A 179 -11.46 -46.92 12.44
CA GLY A 179 -10.68 -47.90 13.21
C GLY A 179 -9.26 -48.10 12.66
N ARG A 180 -8.76 -47.18 11.81
CA ARG A 180 -7.44 -47.34 11.19
C ARG A 180 -6.31 -47.14 12.20
N PHE A 181 -6.55 -46.39 13.29
CA PHE A 181 -5.62 -46.20 14.40
C PHE A 181 -6.38 -45.87 15.71
N ASP A 182 -6.19 -46.65 16.77
CA ASP A 182 -6.78 -46.38 18.09
C ASP A 182 -5.94 -45.43 18.96
N ARG A 183 -4.68 -45.21 18.59
CA ARG A 183 -3.72 -44.35 19.31
C ARG A 183 -2.91 -43.54 18.30
N VAL A 184 -2.82 -42.24 18.53
CA VAL A 184 -1.90 -41.35 17.83
C VAL A 184 -0.73 -41.10 18.77
N GLY A 185 0.45 -41.61 18.44
CA GLY A 185 1.69 -41.32 19.14
C GLY A 185 2.45 -40.25 18.40
N LEU A 186 2.89 -39.20 19.09
CA LEU A 186 3.79 -38.21 18.54
C LEU A 186 5.22 -38.62 18.91
N VAL A 187 6.04 -38.98 17.93
CA VAL A 187 7.47 -39.24 18.13
C VAL A 187 8.21 -37.97 17.73
N LEU A 188 8.79 -37.30 18.73
CA LEU A 188 9.71 -36.18 18.52
C LEU A 188 11.14 -36.75 18.58
N ASP A 189 11.75 -36.93 17.41
CA ASP A 189 13.17 -37.19 17.33
C ASP A 189 13.93 -35.87 17.53
N ILE A 190 14.42 -35.66 18.75
CA ILE A 190 15.29 -34.54 19.06
C ILE A 190 16.73 -34.99 18.76
N ALA A 191 17.37 -34.32 17.81
CA ALA A 191 18.77 -34.61 17.48
C ALA A 191 19.65 -34.39 18.72
N ALA A 192 20.60 -35.29 18.98
CA ALA A 192 21.52 -35.20 20.13
C ALA A 192 22.35 -33.90 20.14
N SER A 193 22.44 -33.21 19.00
CA SER A 193 23.10 -31.91 18.86
C SER A 193 22.20 -30.71 19.22
N THR A 194 20.96 -30.95 19.62
CA THR A 194 20.03 -29.88 20.01
C THR A 194 20.51 -29.32 21.35
N PRO A 195 20.89 -28.03 21.43
CA PRO A 195 21.32 -27.44 22.69
C PRO A 195 20.13 -27.45 23.67
N GLU A 196 20.35 -27.95 24.88
CA GLU A 196 19.41 -27.76 25.97
C GLU A 196 19.43 -26.27 26.36
N ALA A 197 18.26 -25.64 26.42
CA ALA A 197 18.09 -24.25 26.81
C ALA A 197 17.95 -24.10 28.33
#